data_AF-A0A553DMP0-F1
#
_entry.id   AF-A0A553DMP0-F1
#
_cell.length_a   1.000
_cell.length_b   1.000
_cell.length_c   1.000
_cell.angle_alpha   90.00
_cell.angle_beta   90.00
_cell.angle_gamma   90.00
#
_symmetry.space_group_name_H-M   'P 1'
#
loop_
_entity.id
_entity.type
_entity.pdbx_description
1 polymer ?
#
loop_
_entity_poly.entity_id
_entity_poly.type
_entity_poly.pdbx_seq_one_letter_code
_entity_poly.pdbx_strand_id
1 'polypeptide(L)'
;MKLKKLLLGLILLFFFACKKDENLDNKFKNVIIDYQKRYPIPLKKKRNEIIFIYSAYFEKNKNDTLLKITRTSSGINNIIFKKSGGFGVYEDSELKPTLLFDNENLGSKFILKKFIKIDKKYYKNSDVFDEGFTPIHTYKISNKNIELIKIDTVWRHWD
;
A
#
# COMPACT_ATOMS: atom_id res chain seq x y z
N MET A 1 -53.08 16.22 -13.63
CA MET A 1 -52.10 15.26 -14.21
C MET A 1 -50.65 15.75 -14.25
N LYS A 2 -50.37 17.07 -14.26
CA LYS A 2 -49.00 17.63 -14.34
C LYS A 2 -48.16 17.48 -13.06
N LEU A 3 -48.77 17.57 -11.87
CA LEU A 3 -48.07 17.49 -10.58
C LEU A 3 -47.45 16.10 -10.32
N LYS A 4 -48.13 15.02 -10.72
CA LYS A 4 -47.63 13.64 -10.60
C LYS A 4 -46.40 13.37 -11.48
N LYS A 5 -46.31 14.01 -12.65
CA LYS A 5 -45.15 13.92 -13.55
C LYS A 5 -43.93 14.69 -13.02
N LEU A 6 -44.16 15.80 -12.32
CA LEU A 6 -43.11 16.59 -11.68
C LEU A 6 -42.50 15.85 -10.47
N LEU A 7 -43.33 15.17 -9.68
CA LEU A 7 -42.89 14.34 -8.55
C LEU A 7 -42.05 13.13 -9.01
N LEU A 8 -42.43 12.50 -10.14
CA LEU A 8 -41.67 11.38 -10.72
C LEU A 8 -40.27 11.82 -11.18
N GLY A 9 -40.15 13.02 -11.75
CA GLY A 9 -38.86 13.58 -12.17
C GLY A 9 -37.93 13.91 -11.00
N LEU A 10 -38.48 14.39 -9.87
CA LEU A 10 -37.70 14.69 -8.67
C LEU A 10 -37.17 13.43 -7.98
N ILE A 11 -37.94 12.34 -7.98
CA ILE A 11 -37.52 11.03 -7.43
C ILE A 11 -36.37 10.44 -8.26
N LEU A 12 -36.41 10.60 -9.59
CA LEU A 12 -35.36 10.11 -10.49
C LEU A 12 -34.01 10.84 -10.27
N LEU A 13 -34.02 12.12 -9.89
CA LEU A 13 -32.80 12.88 -9.57
C LEU A 13 -32.11 12.39 -8.28
N PHE A 14 -32.86 11.85 -7.32
CA PHE A 14 -32.28 11.30 -6.08
C PHE A 14 -31.52 9.99 -6.31
N PHE A 15 -31.84 9.21 -7.34
CA PHE A 15 -31.13 7.95 -7.63
C PHE A 15 -29.75 8.15 -8.26
N PHE A 16 -29.47 9.29 -8.90
CA PHE A 16 -28.15 9.57 -9.50
C PHE A 16 -27.16 10.29 -8.57
N ALA A 17 -27.60 10.76 -7.40
CA ALA A 17 -26.75 11.49 -6.46
C ALA A 17 -25.99 10.60 -5.46
N CYS A 18 -26.13 9.26 -5.56
CA CYS A 18 -25.37 8.34 -4.73
C CYS A 18 -23.94 8.21 -5.27
N LYS A 19 -23.10 9.24 -5.03
CA LYS A 19 -21.65 9.07 -5.12
C LYS A 19 -21.26 8.00 -4.13
N LYS A 20 -20.83 6.85 -4.63
CA LYS A 20 -20.26 5.78 -3.82
C LYS A 20 -19.04 6.37 -3.11
N ASP A 21 -19.19 6.72 -1.83
CA ASP A 21 -18.08 7.20 -1.00
C ASP A 21 -17.06 6.06 -0.97
N GLU A 22 -15.97 6.22 -1.72
CA GLU A 22 -14.97 5.17 -1.82
C GLU A 22 -14.31 5.02 -0.47
N ASN A 23 -14.51 3.85 0.15
CA ASN A 23 -13.91 3.53 1.44
C ASN A 23 -12.39 3.71 1.36
N LEU A 24 -11.83 4.34 2.39
CA LEU A 24 -10.40 4.63 2.52
C LEU A 24 -9.53 3.37 2.42
N ASP A 25 -10.07 2.23 2.85
CA ASP A 25 -9.48 0.90 2.68
C ASP A 25 -9.26 0.54 1.20
N ASN A 26 -10.25 0.81 0.34
CA ASN A 26 -10.15 0.56 -1.10
C ASN A 26 -9.13 1.51 -1.73
N LYS A 27 -9.13 2.79 -1.34
CA LYS A 27 -8.13 3.76 -1.79
C LYS A 27 -6.72 3.31 -1.42
N PHE A 28 -6.53 2.84 -0.19
CA PHE A 28 -5.26 2.32 0.28
C PHE A 28 -4.81 1.09 -0.52
N LYS A 29 -5.70 0.11 -0.70
CA LYS A 29 -5.43 -1.07 -1.53
C LYS A 29 -5.06 -0.68 -2.97
N ASN A 30 -5.82 0.21 -3.59
CA ASN A 30 -5.59 0.67 -4.96
C ASN A 30 -4.23 1.37 -5.10
N VAL A 31 -3.85 2.19 -4.13
CA VAL A 31 -2.54 2.86 -4.10
C VAL A 31 -1.38 1.85 -4.07
N ILE A 32 -1.50 0.77 -3.29
CA ILE A 32 -0.49 -0.30 -3.29
C ILE A 32 -0.48 -1.02 -4.65
N ILE A 33 -1.64 -1.43 -5.17
CA ILE A 33 -1.74 -2.13 -6.46
C ILE A 33 -1.13 -1.29 -7.59
N ASP A 34 -1.41 0.01 -7.62
CA ASP A 34 -0.90 0.92 -8.65
C ASP A 34 0.62 1.11 -8.54
N TYR A 35 1.18 1.03 -7.34
CA TYR A 35 2.63 0.96 -7.17
C TYR A 35 3.18 -0.36 -7.72
N GLN A 36 2.59 -1.50 -7.37
CA GLN A 36 3.03 -2.83 -7.80
C GLN A 36 2.95 -3.01 -9.33
N LYS A 37 1.95 -2.42 -9.99
CA LYS A 37 1.82 -2.40 -11.46
C LYS A 37 2.92 -1.59 -12.12
N ARG A 38 3.33 -0.47 -11.51
CA ARG A 38 4.40 0.41 -12.02
C ARG A 38 5.78 -0.19 -11.81
N TYR A 39 6.00 -0.88 -10.69
CA TYR A 39 7.27 -1.48 -10.33
C TYR A 39 7.13 -2.99 -10.05
N PRO A 40 6.76 -3.79 -11.07
CA PRO A 40 6.49 -5.20 -10.91
C PRO A 40 7.74 -5.98 -10.49
N ILE A 41 7.51 -7.12 -9.85
CA ILE A 41 8.57 -8.09 -9.57
C ILE A 41 9.11 -8.64 -10.90
N PRO A 42 10.43 -8.60 -11.17
CA PRO A 42 11.02 -9.14 -12.39
C PRO A 42 10.69 -10.61 -12.59
N LEU A 43 10.32 -10.97 -13.82
CA LEU A 43 9.98 -12.34 -14.21
C LEU A 43 11.21 -13.25 -14.29
N LYS A 44 12.40 -12.67 -14.58
CA LYS A 44 13.66 -13.42 -14.67
C LYS A 44 14.32 -13.48 -13.29
N LYS A 45 14.09 -14.59 -12.57
CA LYS A 45 14.89 -14.97 -11.39
C LYS A 45 16.32 -15.26 -11.84
N LYS A 46 17.15 -14.22 -12.03
CA LYS A 46 18.58 -14.40 -12.38
C LYS A 46 19.35 -15.11 -11.26
N ARG A 47 18.81 -15.15 -10.04
CA ARG A 47 19.36 -15.90 -8.89
C ARG A 47 18.20 -16.51 -8.10
N ASN A 48 18.28 -17.80 -7.80
CA ASN A 48 17.28 -18.54 -7.01
C ASN A 48 17.15 -18.05 -5.55
N GLU A 49 17.91 -17.03 -5.16
CA GLU A 49 18.07 -16.57 -3.78
C GLU A 49 17.40 -15.22 -3.49
N ILE A 50 16.97 -14.49 -4.52
CA ILE A 50 16.39 -13.16 -4.38
C ILE A 50 14.90 -13.29 -4.08
N ILE A 51 14.45 -12.58 -3.04
CA ILE A 51 13.05 -12.55 -2.63
C ILE A 51 12.58 -11.11 -2.68
N PHE A 52 11.67 -10.85 -3.62
CA PHE A 52 11.06 -9.54 -3.77
C PHE A 52 9.85 -9.39 -2.88
N ILE A 53 9.80 -8.31 -2.12
CA ILE A 53 8.71 -8.00 -1.19
C ILE A 53 8.40 -6.51 -1.27
N TYR A 54 7.11 -6.18 -1.32
CA TYR A 54 6.66 -4.81 -1.17
C TYR A 54 6.54 -4.46 0.31
N SER A 55 6.81 -3.21 0.65
CA SER A 55 6.67 -2.70 2.01
C SER A 55 5.88 -1.40 1.99
N ALA A 56 4.94 -1.28 2.91
CA ALA A 56 4.15 -0.08 3.17
C ALA A 56 4.38 0.35 4.63
N TYR A 57 4.91 1.56 4.82
CA TYR A 57 5.23 2.14 6.12
C TYR A 57 4.26 3.27 6.43
N PHE A 58 3.59 3.16 7.57
CA PHE A 58 2.83 4.25 8.16
C PHE A 58 3.68 5.00 9.17
N GLU A 59 3.74 6.31 9.00
CA GLU A 59 4.47 7.21 9.88
C GLU A 59 3.61 8.42 10.22
N LYS A 60 3.74 8.93 11.44
CA LYS A 60 3.14 10.20 11.81
C LYS A 60 4.10 11.34 11.48
N ASN A 61 3.63 12.35 10.75
CA ASN A 61 4.36 13.59 10.53
C ASN A 61 3.53 14.77 11.03
N LYS A 62 3.89 15.29 12.22
CA LYS A 62 3.10 16.31 12.94
C LYS A 62 1.65 15.81 13.15
N ASN A 63 0.69 16.41 12.43
CA ASN A 63 -0.73 16.06 12.47
C ASN A 63 -1.17 15.15 11.31
N ASP A 64 -0.28 14.89 10.35
CA ASP A 64 -0.58 14.10 9.17
C ASP A 64 -0.12 12.65 9.36
N THR A 65 -0.80 11.73 8.68
CA THR A 65 -0.30 10.37 8.49
C THR A 65 0.35 10.27 7.12
N LEU A 66 1.57 9.77 7.07
CA LEU A 66 2.27 9.45 5.84
C LEU A 66 2.23 7.94 5.59
N LEU A 67 2.18 7.59 4.31
CA LEU A 67 2.31 6.23 3.81
C LEU A 67 3.47 6.19 2.82
N LYS A 68 4.49 5.38 3.09
CA LYS A 68 5.61 5.16 2.17
C LYS A 68 5.54 3.75 1.59
N ILE A 69 5.62 3.63 0.28
CA ILE A 69 5.58 2.34 -0.43
C ILE A 69 6.88 2.14 -1.21
N THR A 70 7.46 0.95 -1.08
CA THR A 70 8.67 0.54 -1.81
C THR A 70 8.69 -0.97 -2.05
N ARG A 71 9.59 -1.46 -2.92
CA ARG A 71 9.92 -2.87 -3.13
C ARG A 71 11.40 -3.10 -2.85
N THR A 72 11.71 -4.16 -2.13
CA THR A 72 13.08 -4.61 -1.84
C THR A 72 13.31 -6.01 -2.40
N SER A 73 14.60 -6.38 -2.58
CA SER A 73 15.04 -7.67 -3.12
C SER A 73 15.65 -8.61 -2.07
N SER A 74 15.72 -8.18 -0.80
CA SER A 74 16.48 -8.85 0.27
C SER A 74 15.66 -9.84 1.09
N GLY A 75 14.35 -9.99 0.81
CA GLY A 75 13.42 -10.70 1.69
C GLY A 75 13.19 -9.98 3.02
N ILE A 76 12.69 -10.72 4.02
CA ILE A 76 12.34 -10.21 5.35
C ILE A 76 13.42 -10.57 6.36
N ASN A 77 14.04 -9.54 6.94
CA ASN A 77 14.83 -9.72 8.14
C ASN A 77 13.91 -9.94 9.34
N ASN A 78 13.85 -11.17 9.83
CA ASN A 78 12.99 -11.58 10.94
C ASN A 78 13.29 -10.80 12.25
N ILE A 79 14.54 -10.40 12.47
CA ILE A 79 14.93 -9.62 13.66
C ILE A 79 14.38 -8.19 13.54
N ILE A 80 14.58 -7.56 12.38
CA ILE A 80 14.06 -6.21 12.12
C ILE A 80 12.54 -6.23 12.18
N PHE A 81 11.89 -7.16 11.48
CA PHE A 81 10.43 -7.29 11.44
C PHE A 81 9.81 -7.38 12.84
N LYS A 82 10.39 -8.18 13.74
CA LYS A 82 9.94 -8.30 15.13
C LYS A 82 10.17 -7.01 15.93
N LYS A 83 11.31 -6.34 15.75
CA LYS A 83 11.65 -5.09 16.47
C LYS A 83 10.85 -3.89 15.98
N SER A 84 10.54 -3.84 14.68
CA SER A 84 9.78 -2.77 14.03
C SER A 84 8.27 -3.01 14.08
N GLY A 85 7.80 -3.79 15.06
CA GLY A 85 6.37 -4.04 15.30
C GLY A 85 5.60 -4.66 14.14
N GLY A 86 6.25 -5.27 13.15
CA GLY A 86 5.64 -5.64 11.86
C GLY A 86 4.23 -6.25 11.97
N PHE A 87 3.25 -5.60 11.34
CA PHE A 87 1.83 -5.80 11.65
C PHE A 87 1.14 -6.86 10.78
N GLY A 88 1.84 -7.38 9.77
CA GLY A 88 1.34 -8.47 8.92
C GLY A 88 1.74 -8.32 7.46
N VAL A 89 1.31 -9.29 6.66
CA VAL A 89 1.38 -9.24 5.19
C VAL A 89 -0.05 -9.06 4.68
N TYR A 90 -0.24 -8.07 3.81
CA TYR A 90 -1.43 -7.97 2.98
C TYR A 90 -1.12 -8.71 1.67
N GLU A 91 -1.93 -9.71 1.35
CA GLU A 91 -1.90 -10.46 0.08
C GLU A 91 -3.35 -10.85 -0.25
N ASP A 92 -3.74 -10.64 -1.50
CA ASP A 92 -4.97 -11.20 -2.06
C ASP A 92 -4.72 -11.61 -3.52
N SER A 93 -5.76 -12.01 -4.26
CA SER A 93 -5.63 -12.42 -5.66
C SER A 93 -5.01 -11.36 -6.57
N GLU A 94 -5.14 -10.08 -6.22
CA GLU A 94 -4.67 -8.94 -7.01
C GLU A 94 -3.37 -8.35 -6.45
N LEU A 95 -3.20 -8.40 -5.12
CA LEU A 95 -2.11 -7.76 -4.41
C LEU A 95 -1.01 -8.75 -4.07
N LYS A 96 0.19 -8.49 -4.62
CA LYS A 96 1.39 -9.24 -4.28
C LYS A 96 1.78 -9.05 -2.81
N PRO A 97 2.51 -10.00 -2.20
CA PRO A 97 2.91 -9.95 -0.80
C PRO A 97 3.48 -8.59 -0.41
N THR A 98 2.78 -7.90 0.50
CA THR A 98 3.14 -6.57 0.99
C THR A 98 3.23 -6.55 2.50
N LEU A 99 4.37 -6.17 3.04
CA LEU A 99 4.55 -5.95 4.47
C LEU A 99 3.95 -4.63 4.90
N LEU A 100 3.27 -4.65 6.04
CA LEU A 100 2.71 -3.47 6.67
C LEU A 100 3.48 -3.13 7.95
N PHE A 101 4.07 -1.94 8.00
CA PHE A 101 4.74 -1.39 9.18
C PHE A 101 3.91 -0.22 9.71
N ASP A 102 3.41 -0.33 10.95
CA ASP A 102 2.39 0.57 11.50
C ASP A 102 2.56 0.76 13.02
N ASN A 103 3.77 1.14 13.44
CA ASN A 103 4.16 1.14 14.87
C ASN A 103 3.26 1.97 15.78
N GLU A 104 2.67 3.03 15.22
CA GLU A 104 1.76 3.92 15.93
C GLU A 104 0.28 3.54 15.75
N ASN A 105 0.01 2.38 15.16
CA ASN A 105 -1.32 1.85 14.88
C ASN A 105 -2.20 2.86 14.09
N LEU A 106 -1.57 3.64 13.21
CA LEU A 106 -2.20 4.64 12.33
C LEU A 106 -3.02 3.94 11.25
N GLY A 107 -2.46 2.85 10.71
CA GLY A 107 -3.05 1.94 9.73
C GLY A 107 -4.31 1.22 10.21
N SER A 108 -4.55 1.11 11.52
CA SER A 108 -5.77 0.48 12.05
C SER A 108 -7.07 1.18 11.64
N LYS A 109 -7.00 2.46 11.28
CA LYS A 109 -8.13 3.23 10.74
C LYS A 109 -8.35 3.00 9.24
N PHE A 110 -7.43 2.32 8.56
CA PHE A 110 -7.31 2.23 7.10
C PHE A 110 -7.20 0.78 6.58
N ILE A 111 -6.95 -0.17 7.47
CA ILE A 111 -6.70 -1.58 7.15
C ILE A 111 -7.60 -2.40 8.07
N LEU A 112 -8.84 -2.66 7.65
CA LEU A 112 -9.81 -3.40 8.46
C LEU A 112 -9.52 -4.92 8.55
N LYS A 113 -8.55 -5.44 7.79
CA LYS A 113 -8.16 -6.86 7.86
C LYS A 113 -6.64 -7.03 7.89
N LYS A 114 -6.08 -7.04 9.11
CA LYS A 114 -4.72 -7.55 9.35
C LYS A 114 -4.76 -9.08 9.20
N PHE A 115 -4.22 -9.63 8.11
CA PHE A 115 -4.08 -11.08 7.96
C PHE A 115 -2.77 -11.57 8.54
N ILE A 116 -2.86 -12.74 9.18
CA ILE A 116 -1.86 -13.30 10.08
C ILE A 116 -1.07 -14.39 9.34
N LYS A 117 0.25 -14.35 9.57
CA LYS A 117 1.29 -15.34 9.26
C LYS A 117 1.92 -15.19 7.87
N ILE A 118 3.10 -14.58 7.90
CA ILE A 118 4.06 -14.56 6.81
C ILE A 118 4.54 -16.00 6.52
N ASP A 119 4.49 -16.41 5.25
CA ASP A 119 5.08 -17.67 4.80
C ASP A 119 6.60 -17.67 5.06
N LYS A 120 7.11 -18.80 5.56
CA LYS A 120 8.54 -18.99 5.83
C LYS A 120 9.43 -18.68 4.64
N LYS A 121 8.92 -18.85 3.41
CA LYS A 121 9.66 -18.53 2.17
C LYS A 121 10.10 -17.07 2.07
N TYR A 122 9.46 -16.15 2.80
CA TYR A 122 9.82 -14.72 2.79
C TYR A 122 10.87 -14.36 3.85
N TYR A 123 11.08 -15.17 4.91
CA TYR A 123 12.05 -14.91 5.99
C TYR A 123 13.47 -15.37 5.66
N LYS A 124 13.95 -15.10 4.45
CA LYS A 124 15.36 -15.32 4.11
C LYS A 124 16.01 -13.95 3.96
N ASN A 125 17.01 -13.69 4.79
CA ASN A 125 17.95 -12.61 4.53
C ASN A 125 18.82 -13.07 3.36
N SER A 126 18.65 -12.44 2.21
CA SER A 126 19.68 -12.48 1.19
C SER A 126 20.49 -11.19 1.34
N ASP A 127 21.79 -11.30 1.55
CA ASP A 127 22.73 -10.17 1.46
C ASP A 127 22.92 -9.71 -0.01
N VAL A 128 22.17 -10.30 -0.94
CA VAL A 128 22.17 -10.00 -2.37
C VAL A 128 21.18 -8.87 -2.67
N PHE A 129 21.72 -7.67 -2.86
CA PHE A 129 21.01 -6.51 -3.38
C PHE A 129 21.10 -6.53 -4.92
N ASP A 130 20.17 -7.22 -5.59
CA ASP A 130 20.15 -7.34 -7.06
C ASP A 130 19.46 -6.15 -7.75
N GLU A 131 18.75 -5.32 -6.99
CA GLU A 131 18.19 -4.06 -7.47
C GLU A 131 18.64 -2.92 -6.56
N GLY A 132 19.23 -1.87 -7.16
CA GLY A 132 19.26 -0.55 -6.55
C GLY A 132 17.82 -0.15 -6.23
N PHE A 133 17.59 0.23 -4.98
CA PHE A 133 16.26 0.40 -4.37
C PHE A 133 15.21 1.00 -5.33
N THR A 134 14.05 0.33 -5.42
CA THR A 134 12.92 0.88 -6.21
C THR A 134 12.44 2.22 -5.63
N PRO A 135 11.92 3.14 -6.45
CA PRO A 135 11.53 4.47 -5.99
C PRO A 135 10.56 4.42 -4.82
N ILE A 136 10.83 5.19 -3.77
CA ILE A 136 9.93 5.26 -2.61
C ILE A 136 8.83 6.27 -2.91
N HIS A 137 7.59 5.80 -3.00
CA HIS A 137 6.43 6.68 -3.13
C HIS A 137 5.92 7.07 -1.75
N THR A 138 5.89 8.36 -1.44
CA THR A 138 5.33 8.89 -0.19
C THR A 138 3.99 9.56 -0.46
N TYR A 139 2.97 9.11 0.26
CA TYR A 139 1.62 9.64 0.23
C TYR A 139 1.28 10.32 1.54
N LYS A 140 0.52 11.40 1.47
CA LYS A 140 -0.12 12.04 2.63
C LYS A 140 -1.56 11.53 2.74
N ILE A 141 -1.92 11.09 3.93
CA ILE A 141 -3.30 10.69 4.28
C ILE A 141 -3.91 11.79 5.14
N SER A 142 -4.94 12.45 4.62
CA SER A 142 -5.69 13.48 5.35
C SER A 142 -7.16 13.49 4.90
N ASN A 143 -8.09 13.68 5.84
CA ASN A 143 -9.53 13.82 5.55
C ASN A 143 -10.10 12.75 4.58
N LYS A 144 -9.75 11.47 4.79
CA LYS A 144 -10.13 10.33 3.93
C LYS A 144 -9.62 10.38 2.47
N ASN A 145 -8.61 11.19 2.22
CA ASN A 145 -7.90 11.25 0.94
C ASN A 145 -6.46 10.76 1.11
N ILE A 146 -5.94 10.16 0.05
CA ILE A 146 -4.55 9.71 -0.07
C ILE A 146 -3.96 10.42 -1.28
N GLU A 147 -2.95 11.25 -1.06
CA GLU A 147 -2.33 12.09 -2.09
C GLU A 147 -0.85 11.75 -2.21
N LEU A 148 -0.35 11.52 -3.43
CA LEU A 148 1.08 11.33 -3.67
C LEU A 148 1.80 12.67 -3.52
N ILE A 149 2.67 12.80 -2.53
CA ILE A 149 3.39 14.05 -2.26
C ILE A 149 4.87 13.99 -2.66
N LYS A 150 5.44 12.79 -2.83
CA LYS A 150 6.86 12.62 -3.15
C LYS A 150 7.14 11.29 -3.82
N ILE A 151 8.02 11.29 -4.81
CA ILE A 151 8.66 10.09 -5.36
C ILE A 151 10.16 10.26 -5.13
N ASP A 152 10.73 9.46 -4.23
CA ASP A 152 12.16 9.42 -3.96
C ASP A 152 12.81 8.34 -4.83
N THR A 153 13.51 8.76 -5.89
CA THR A 153 14.27 7.86 -6.76
C THR A 153 15.70 7.62 -6.25
N VAL A 154 15.95 7.77 -4.95
CA VAL A 154 17.30 7.84 -4.38
C VAL A 154 18.01 6.48 -4.49
N TRP A 155 18.77 6.34 -5.58
CA TRP A 155 20.18 5.95 -5.56
C TRP A 155 20.93 6.54 -6.78
N ARG A 156 20.70 7.83 -7.09
CA ARG A 156 21.66 8.62 -7.88
C ARG A 156 22.56 9.35 -6.87
N HIS A 157 23.86 9.09 -6.94
CA HIS A 157 24.93 9.56 -6.06
C HIS A 157 25.20 8.65 -4.85
N TRP A 158 25.99 7.62 -5.12
CA TRP A 158 27.11 7.29 -4.24
C TRP A 158 28.33 7.73 -5.02
N ASP A 159 29.00 8.76 -4.50
CA ASP A 159 30.40 9.01 -4.82
C ASP A 159 31.25 7.88 -4.21
#